data_AF-A0A7R7GFZ6-F1
#
_entry.id   AF-A0A7R7GFZ6-F1
#
_cell.length_a   1.000
_cell.length_b   1.000
_cell.length_c   1.000
_cell.angle_alpha   90.00
_cell.angle_beta   90.00
_cell.angle_gamma   90.00
#
_symmetry.space_group_name_H-M   'P 1'
#
loop_
_entity.id
_entity.type
_entity.pdbx_description
1 polymer ?
#
loop_
_entity_poly.entity_id
_entity_poly.type
_entity_poly.pdbx_seq_one_letter_code
_entity_poly.pdbx_strand_id
1 'polypeptide(L)'
;MILLQLSSGQGPIECCKAIGLATKLITKECNANKVSCSVIEAVEANAPGCFKSVLLKLDAAETHTAKQLALAWQGPMLWVCESRFRPKHKRKNWFFSGQVFEVNETEMTDHITYQACRASGAGGQHVNTTDSAIRATHTESGISVRVESERSQHANKKLAKALLFQKLEMQKQSQMSLQEKVRRQQHWELERGNPVRTFKGEKFALVTA
;
A
#
# COMPACT_ATOMS: atom_id res chain seq x y z
N MET A 1 6.98 5.60 -3.81
CA MET A 1 6.54 5.82 -2.40
C MET A 1 6.84 4.58 -1.57
N ILE A 2 7.19 4.71 -0.29
CA ILE A 2 7.40 3.57 0.62
C ILE A 2 6.32 3.53 1.70
N LEU A 3 5.75 2.35 1.92
CA LEU A 3 4.82 2.09 3.03
C LEU A 3 5.48 1.18 4.06
N LEU A 4 5.34 1.52 5.34
CA LEU A 4 5.80 0.72 6.47
C LEU A 4 4.60 0.38 7.36
N GLN A 5 4.25 -0.91 7.45
CA GLN A 5 3.20 -1.40 8.32
C GLN A 5 3.82 -1.97 9.60
N LEU A 6 3.44 -1.41 10.74
CA LEU A 6 3.71 -1.98 12.05
C LEU A 6 2.54 -2.84 12.51
N SER A 7 2.84 -3.99 13.11
CA SER A 7 1.84 -4.99 13.52
C SER A 7 2.16 -5.58 14.88
N SER A 8 1.16 -5.72 15.75
CA SER A 8 1.30 -6.42 17.04
C SER A 8 0.86 -7.88 16.93
N GLY A 9 0.32 -8.27 15.76
CA GLY A 9 -0.37 -9.52 15.53
C GLY A 9 -1.42 -9.80 16.61
N GLN A 10 -1.43 -11.02 17.12
CA GLN A 10 -2.29 -11.43 18.24
C GLN A 10 -1.66 -11.13 19.62
N GLY A 11 -0.75 -10.16 19.68
CA GLY A 11 -0.09 -9.75 20.91
C GLY A 11 -1.06 -9.06 21.89
N PRO A 12 -0.76 -9.11 23.20
CA PRO A 12 -1.54 -8.38 24.20
C PRO A 12 -1.32 -6.87 24.08
N ILE A 13 -2.05 -6.08 24.88
CA ILE A 13 -2.04 -4.61 24.82
C ILE A 13 -0.63 -3.99 24.96
N GLU A 14 0.31 -4.67 25.62
CA GLU A 14 1.70 -4.23 25.69
C GLU A 14 2.40 -4.20 24.32
N CYS A 15 2.12 -5.18 23.45
CA CYS A 15 2.60 -5.18 22.07
C CYS A 15 1.98 -4.02 21.28
N CYS A 16 0.70 -3.72 21.52
CA CYS A 16 0.03 -2.58 20.91
C CYS A 16 0.63 -1.25 21.38
N LYS A 17 1.06 -1.16 22.64
CA LYS A 17 1.77 0.01 23.16
C LYS A 17 3.15 0.17 22.51
N ALA A 18 3.86 -0.93 22.27
CA ALA A 18 5.14 -0.91 21.57
C ALA A 18 5.01 -0.24 20.20
N ILE A 19 3.93 -0.49 19.46
CA ILE A 19 3.67 0.14 18.16
C ILE A 19 3.51 1.65 18.29
N GLY A 20 2.71 2.12 19.25
CA GLY A 20 2.55 3.56 19.47
C GLY A 20 3.87 4.26 19.82
N LEU A 21 4.76 3.59 20.54
CA LEU A 21 6.10 4.09 20.85
C LEU A 21 7.02 4.06 19.63
N ALA A 22 7.01 2.96 18.88
CA ALA A 22 7.75 2.81 17.63
C ALA A 22 7.35 3.86 16.59
N THR A 23 6.05 4.10 16.39
CA THR A 23 5.54 5.13 15.48
C THR A 23 6.10 6.50 15.82
N LYS A 24 6.10 6.90 17.10
CA LYS A 24 6.67 8.18 17.54
C LYS A 24 8.17 8.27 17.25
N LEU A 25 8.90 7.17 17.49
CA LEU A 25 10.33 7.12 17.23
C LEU A 25 10.63 7.20 15.72
N ILE A 26 9.90 6.44 14.89
CA ILE A 26 10.01 6.49 13.42
C ILE A 26 9.74 7.90 12.91
N THR A 27 8.66 8.56 13.36
CA THR A 27 8.37 9.94 12.93
C THR A 27 9.51 10.88 13.29
N LYS A 28 10.14 10.71 14.47
CA LYS A 28 11.31 11.50 14.88
C LYS A 28 12.53 11.20 14.00
N GLU A 29 12.81 9.93 13.71
CA GLU A 29 13.89 9.51 12.81
C GLU A 29 13.68 10.05 11.38
N CYS A 30 12.46 9.98 10.86
CA CYS A 30 12.10 10.53 9.55
C CYS A 30 12.33 12.03 9.48
N ASN A 31 11.85 12.79 10.48
CA ASN A 31 12.05 14.24 10.54
C ASN A 31 13.54 14.61 10.59
N ALA A 32 14.36 13.87 11.35
CA ALA A 32 15.81 14.10 11.41
C ALA A 32 16.50 13.86 10.05
N ASN A 33 15.99 12.92 9.26
CA ASN A 33 16.53 12.56 7.93
C ASN A 33 15.81 13.27 6.77
N LYS A 34 15.01 14.31 7.04
CA LYS A 34 14.22 15.06 6.02
C LYS A 34 13.27 14.16 5.20
N VAL A 35 12.79 13.08 5.80
CA VAL A 35 11.77 12.19 5.24
C VAL A 35 10.42 12.61 5.81
N SER A 36 9.44 12.87 4.94
CA SER A 36 8.05 13.09 5.33
C SER A 36 7.44 11.77 5.79
N CYS A 37 6.81 11.77 6.97
CA CYS A 37 6.18 10.61 7.56
C CYS A 37 4.72 10.94 7.92
N SER A 38 3.76 10.26 7.29
CA SER A 38 2.33 10.41 7.61
C SER A 38 1.69 9.06 7.93
N VAL A 39 0.69 9.07 8.80
CA VAL A 39 -0.12 7.87 9.09
C VAL A 39 -1.22 7.79 8.04
N ILE A 40 -1.28 6.67 7.33
CA ILE A 40 -2.31 6.40 6.32
C ILE A 40 -3.48 5.65 6.94
N GLU A 41 -3.18 4.64 7.76
CA GLU A 41 -4.18 3.82 8.43
C GLU A 41 -3.68 3.50 9.85
N ALA A 42 -4.58 3.50 10.83
CA ALA A 42 -4.28 3.05 12.19
C ALA A 42 -5.47 2.27 12.74
N VAL A 43 -5.18 1.11 13.30
CA VAL A 43 -6.16 0.29 14.02
C VAL A 43 -5.85 0.42 15.50
N GLU A 44 -6.67 1.19 16.21
CA GLU A 44 -6.50 1.42 17.65
C GLU A 44 -6.81 0.17 18.47
N ALA A 45 -6.16 0.06 19.63
CA ALA A 45 -6.51 -0.89 20.66
C ALA A 45 -7.30 -0.19 21.78
N ASN A 46 -7.78 -0.95 22.77
CA ASN A 46 -8.64 -0.45 23.84
C ASN A 46 -7.92 0.45 24.88
N ALA A 47 -6.82 1.10 24.52
CA ALA A 47 -6.06 2.00 25.38
C ALA A 47 -5.36 3.11 24.57
N PRO A 48 -5.20 4.31 25.13
CA PRO A 48 -4.68 5.46 24.40
C PRO A 48 -3.22 5.25 23.97
N GLY A 49 -2.94 5.58 22.70
CA GLY A 49 -1.63 5.41 22.08
C GLY A 49 -1.18 3.96 22.01
N CYS A 50 -2.12 3.01 21.98
CA CYS A 50 -1.89 1.61 21.69
C CYS A 50 -2.59 1.26 20.38
N PHE A 51 -1.88 0.64 19.46
CA PHE A 51 -2.41 0.31 18.14
C PHE A 51 -2.19 -1.17 17.86
N LYS A 52 -3.17 -1.86 17.28
CA LYS A 52 -2.98 -3.21 16.76
C LYS A 52 -2.13 -3.20 15.48
N SER A 53 -2.36 -2.19 14.65
CA SER A 53 -1.54 -1.95 13.47
C SER A 53 -1.51 -0.46 13.10
N VAL A 54 -0.42 -0.03 12.48
CA VAL A 54 -0.25 1.33 11.94
C VAL A 54 0.44 1.22 10.59
N LEU A 55 -0.12 1.86 9.57
CA LEU A 55 0.46 1.99 8.24
C LEU A 55 1.01 3.41 8.07
N LEU A 56 2.32 3.52 7.91
CA LEU A 56 3.03 4.76 7.69
C LEU A 56 3.38 4.91 6.21
N LYS A 57 3.16 6.10 5.66
CA LYS A 57 3.73 6.54 4.38
C LYS A 57 5.02 7.30 4.67
N LEU A 58 6.11 6.83 4.07
CA LEU A 58 7.41 7.49 4.08
C LEU A 58 7.68 8.03 2.68
N ASP A 59 7.87 9.33 2.60
CA ASP A 59 8.08 10.06 1.35
C ASP A 59 9.28 10.98 1.47
N ALA A 60 10.14 10.98 0.46
CA ALA A 60 11.39 11.75 0.47
C ALA A 60 11.77 12.12 -0.97
N ALA A 61 12.46 13.26 -1.12
CA ALA A 61 13.01 13.68 -2.41
C ALA A 61 13.93 12.61 -3.02
N GLU A 62 14.73 11.94 -2.16
CA GLU A 62 15.51 10.77 -2.52
C GLU A 62 14.83 9.51 -1.97
N THR A 63 14.31 8.66 -2.85
CA THR A 63 13.60 7.43 -2.46
C THR A 63 14.50 6.46 -1.68
N HIS A 64 15.82 6.51 -1.89
CA HIS A 64 16.77 5.65 -1.20
C HIS A 64 16.77 5.87 0.32
N THR A 65 16.72 7.13 0.77
CA THR A 65 16.74 7.48 2.20
C THR A 65 15.49 6.98 2.93
N ALA A 66 14.30 7.19 2.32
CA ALA A 66 13.05 6.67 2.86
C ALA A 66 13.05 5.13 2.91
N LYS A 67 13.60 4.47 1.88
CA LYS A 67 13.71 3.01 1.82
C LYS A 67 14.66 2.47 2.87
N GLN A 68 15.86 3.06 3.05
CA GLN A 68 16.80 2.63 4.07
C GLN A 68 16.20 2.73 5.48
N LEU A 69 15.51 3.84 5.79
CA LEU A 69 14.85 4.02 7.08
C LEU A 69 13.76 2.96 7.28
N ALA A 70 12.90 2.73 6.29
CA ALA A 70 11.86 1.71 6.35
C ALA A 70 12.44 0.29 6.54
N LEU A 71 13.48 -0.07 5.78
CA LEU A 71 14.16 -1.37 5.87
C LEU A 71 14.78 -1.61 7.24
N ALA A 72 15.27 -0.56 7.90
CA ALA A 72 15.83 -0.68 9.23
C ALA A 72 14.78 -1.09 10.29
N TRP A 73 13.50 -0.88 9.99
CA TRP A 73 12.34 -1.28 10.79
C TRP A 73 11.65 -2.54 10.24
N GLN A 74 12.24 -3.24 9.26
CA GLN A 74 11.67 -4.47 8.70
C GLN A 74 12.03 -5.68 9.57
N GLY A 75 11.04 -6.51 9.87
CA GLY A 75 11.19 -7.77 10.60
C GLY A 75 10.66 -7.73 12.04
N PRO A 76 10.91 -8.80 12.81
CA PRO A 76 10.46 -8.90 14.20
C PRO A 76 11.27 -7.97 15.10
N MET A 77 10.61 -7.33 16.05
CA MET A 77 11.20 -6.40 17.01
C MET A 77 10.74 -6.74 18.42
N LEU A 78 11.59 -6.44 19.39
CA LEU A 78 11.37 -6.78 20.79
C LEU A 78 11.39 -5.51 21.64
N TRP A 79 10.33 -5.29 22.42
CA TRP A 79 10.34 -4.34 23.51
C TRP A 79 10.36 -5.08 24.85
N VAL A 80 11.39 -4.82 25.65
CA VAL A 80 11.58 -5.38 26.98
C VAL A 80 11.19 -4.33 28.03
N CYS A 81 10.02 -4.49 28.63
CA CYS A 81 9.50 -3.59 29.65
C CYS A 81 8.54 -4.32 30.60
N GLU A 82 8.47 -3.89 31.85
CA GLU A 82 7.42 -4.36 32.75
C GLU A 82 6.05 -3.86 32.29
N SER A 83 5.01 -4.68 32.44
CA SER A 83 3.67 -4.28 32.01
C SER A 83 3.09 -3.24 32.97
N ARG A 84 2.72 -2.08 32.42
CA ARG A 84 1.90 -1.09 33.14
C ARG A 84 0.40 -1.40 33.09
N PHE A 85 -0.03 -2.27 32.18
CA PHE A 85 -1.43 -2.66 32.02
C PHE A 85 -1.81 -3.84 32.93
N ARG A 86 -0.84 -4.69 33.27
CA ARG A 86 -1.00 -5.84 34.15
C ARG A 86 0.07 -5.77 35.25
N PRO A 87 -0.18 -5.01 36.33
CA PRO A 87 0.75 -4.91 37.45
C PRO A 87 1.12 -6.30 38.00
N LYS A 88 2.38 -6.48 38.41
CA LYS A 88 2.94 -7.74 38.96
C LYS A 88 3.04 -8.90 37.96
N HIS A 89 2.69 -8.71 36.69
CA HIS A 89 2.85 -9.74 35.68
C HIS A 89 4.35 -9.98 35.36
N LYS A 90 4.78 -11.25 35.35
CA LYS A 90 6.21 -11.61 35.22
C LYS A 90 6.80 -11.42 33.82
N ARG A 91 5.96 -11.50 32.77
CA ARG A 91 6.42 -11.33 31.37
C ARG A 91 6.86 -9.89 31.11
N LYS A 92 8.02 -9.74 30.47
CA LYS A 92 8.59 -8.44 30.08
C LYS A 92 8.84 -8.29 28.57
N ASN A 93 8.72 -9.38 27.80
CA ASN A 93 9.06 -9.41 26.38
C ASN A 93 7.79 -9.24 25.53
N TRP A 94 7.74 -8.13 24.79
CA TRP A 94 6.63 -7.73 23.92
C TRP A 94 7.13 -7.64 22.48
N PHE A 95 6.65 -8.53 21.63
CA PHE A 95 7.04 -8.60 20.23
C PHE A 95 6.06 -7.83 19.35
N PHE A 96 6.60 -7.17 18.33
CA PHE A 96 5.86 -6.55 17.24
C PHE A 96 6.71 -6.67 15.96
N SER A 97 6.16 -6.40 14.79
CA SER A 97 6.91 -6.49 13.53
C SER A 97 6.67 -5.27 12.66
N GLY A 98 7.61 -5.01 11.77
CA GLY A 98 7.47 -4.05 10.68
C GLY A 98 7.59 -4.75 9.33
N GLN A 99 6.73 -4.37 8.40
CA GLN A 99 6.76 -4.86 7.02
C GLN A 99 6.78 -3.68 6.06
N VAL A 100 7.70 -3.74 5.09
CA VAL A 100 7.87 -2.70 4.06
C VAL A 100 7.14 -3.14 2.80
N PHE A 101 6.43 -2.20 2.19
CA PHE A 101 5.80 -2.35 0.88
C PHE A 101 6.23 -1.20 -0.01
N GLU A 102 6.69 -1.55 -1.21
CA GLU A 102 7.00 -0.58 -2.24
C GLU A 102 5.76 -0.36 -3.10
N VAL A 103 5.33 0.89 -3.17
CA VAL A 103 4.23 1.27 -4.06
C VAL A 103 4.85 1.93 -5.27
N ASN A 104 4.80 1.20 -6.38
CA ASN A 104 5.02 1.76 -7.71
C ASN A 104 3.74 2.49 -8.09
N GLU A 105 3.77 3.80 -8.05
CA GLU A 105 2.76 4.60 -8.73
C GLU A 105 3.06 4.45 -10.22
N THR A 106 2.41 3.50 -10.88
CA THR A 106 2.33 3.55 -12.34
C THR A 106 1.49 4.79 -12.64
N GLU A 107 2.14 5.86 -13.08
CA GLU A 107 1.43 7.02 -13.59
C GLU A 107 0.50 6.53 -14.71
N MET A 108 -0.76 6.92 -14.64
CA MET A 108 -1.73 6.58 -15.68
C MET A 108 -1.44 7.49 -16.86
N THR A 109 -0.40 7.18 -17.61
CA THR A 109 0.03 7.94 -18.78
C THR A 109 -0.99 7.80 -19.91
N ASP A 110 -1.12 8.83 -20.74
CA ASP A 110 -2.11 8.89 -21.82
C ASP A 110 -1.68 8.06 -23.05
N HIS A 111 -0.84 7.02 -22.86
CA HIS A 111 -0.24 6.20 -23.92
C HIS A 111 -1.24 5.18 -24.50
N ILE A 112 -2.25 5.72 -25.18
CA ILE A 112 -3.33 4.97 -25.84
C ILE A 112 -3.08 4.93 -27.34
N THR A 113 -3.01 3.71 -27.88
CA THR A 113 -3.03 3.47 -29.33
C THR A 113 -4.46 3.24 -29.79
N TYR A 114 -4.82 3.82 -30.93
CA TYR A 114 -6.15 3.66 -31.54
C TYR A 114 -6.00 2.96 -32.88
N GLN A 115 -6.78 1.91 -33.08
CA GLN A 115 -6.90 1.20 -34.35
C GLN A 115 -8.34 1.33 -34.85
N ALA A 116 -8.52 1.77 -36.09
CA ALA A 116 -9.80 1.73 -36.76
C ALA A 116 -10.09 0.29 -37.22
N CYS A 117 -11.34 -0.12 -37.10
CA CYS A 117 -11.80 -1.46 -37.45
C CYS A 117 -13.13 -1.35 -38.19
N ARG A 118 -13.46 -2.38 -38.99
CA ARG A 118 -14.82 -2.55 -39.50
C ARG A 118 -15.76 -2.93 -38.37
N ALA A 119 -16.91 -2.26 -38.30
CA ALA A 119 -17.96 -2.61 -37.37
C ALA A 119 -18.50 -4.01 -37.69
N SER A 120 -18.70 -4.84 -36.66
CA SER A 120 -19.27 -6.18 -36.81
C SER A 120 -20.76 -6.15 -36.47
N GLY A 121 -21.64 -6.32 -37.45
CA GLY A 121 -23.08 -6.39 -37.21
C GLY A 121 -23.91 -6.64 -38.46
N ALA A 122 -25.15 -7.10 -38.29
CA ALA A 122 -26.13 -7.24 -39.38
C ALA A 122 -26.60 -5.85 -39.83
N GLY A 123 -25.80 -5.17 -40.65
CA GLY A 123 -26.06 -3.82 -41.14
C GLY A 123 -25.98 -3.71 -42.66
N GLY A 124 -26.70 -2.72 -43.21
CA GLY A 124 -26.71 -2.42 -44.65
C GLY A 124 -25.35 -1.93 -45.19
N GLN A 125 -25.30 -1.49 -46.46
CA GLN A 125 -24.06 -1.11 -47.16
C GLN A 125 -23.11 -0.18 -46.36
N HIS A 126 -23.65 0.73 -45.54
CA HIS A 126 -22.84 1.65 -44.74
C HIS A 126 -22.06 0.98 -43.59
N VAL A 127 -22.53 -0.15 -43.05
CA VAL A 127 -21.83 -0.92 -42.00
C VAL A 127 -20.70 -1.76 -42.60
N ASN A 128 -20.85 -2.20 -43.85
CA ASN A 128 -19.88 -3.06 -44.52
C ASN A 128 -18.72 -2.27 -45.18
N THR A 129 -18.89 -0.96 -45.40
CA THR A 129 -17.92 -0.13 -46.15
C THR A 129 -17.13 0.84 -45.27
N THR A 130 -17.64 1.23 -44.09
CA THR A 130 -17.04 2.28 -43.25
C THR A 130 -16.34 1.71 -42.01
N ASP A 131 -15.07 2.06 -41.82
CA ASP A 131 -14.28 1.71 -40.63
C ASP A 131 -14.63 2.61 -39.43
N SER A 132 -15.87 2.52 -38.97
CA SER A 132 -16.38 3.33 -37.85
C SER A 132 -16.00 2.79 -36.48
N ALA A 133 -15.68 1.49 -36.34
CA ALA A 133 -15.33 0.90 -35.06
C ALA A 133 -13.92 1.31 -34.64
N ILE A 134 -13.71 1.51 -33.34
CA ILE A 134 -12.41 1.87 -32.77
C ILE A 134 -12.01 0.85 -31.70
N ARG A 135 -10.79 0.34 -31.81
CA ARG A 135 -10.09 -0.35 -30.73
C ARG A 135 -9.08 0.60 -30.10
N ALA A 136 -9.28 0.93 -28.83
CA ALA A 136 -8.31 1.67 -28.03
C ALA A 136 -7.52 0.68 -27.15
N THR A 137 -6.20 0.79 -27.13
CA THR A 137 -5.31 -0.08 -26.35
C THR A 137 -4.35 0.77 -25.52
N HIS A 138 -4.35 0.58 -24.21
CA HIS A 138 -3.34 1.15 -23.32
C HIS A 138 -2.05 0.34 -23.47
N THR A 139 -0.99 0.98 -23.95
CA THR A 139 0.24 0.29 -24.35
C THR A 139 0.96 -0.37 -23.18
N GLU A 140 1.02 0.29 -22.03
CA GLU A 140 1.75 -0.21 -20.87
C GLU A 140 1.04 -1.39 -20.19
N SER A 141 -0.30 -1.33 -20.06
CA SER A 141 -1.06 -2.40 -19.40
C SER A 141 -1.53 -3.50 -20.35
N GLY A 142 -1.47 -3.27 -21.66
CA GLY A 142 -2.01 -4.16 -22.69
C GLY A 142 -3.55 -4.24 -22.73
N ILE A 143 -4.25 -3.48 -21.88
CA ILE A 143 -5.73 -3.49 -21.85
C ILE A 143 -6.25 -2.82 -23.11
N SER A 144 -7.18 -3.50 -23.77
CA SER A 144 -7.89 -2.95 -24.92
C SER A 144 -9.40 -2.95 -24.72
N VAL A 145 -10.05 -1.98 -25.38
CA VAL A 145 -11.49 -1.84 -25.49
C VAL A 145 -11.84 -1.58 -26.94
N ARG A 146 -12.87 -2.27 -27.44
CA ARG A 146 -13.44 -2.07 -28.78
C ARG A 146 -14.82 -1.44 -28.65
N VAL A 147 -15.08 -0.39 -29.42
CA VAL A 147 -16.35 0.33 -29.45
C VAL A 147 -16.81 0.51 -30.89
N GLU A 148 -18.07 0.16 -31.14
CA GLU A 148 -18.71 0.26 -32.47
C GLU A 148 -20.18 0.69 -32.40
N SER A 149 -20.60 1.25 -31.25
CA SER A 149 -22.00 1.63 -30.99
C SER A 149 -22.46 2.87 -31.75
N GLU A 150 -21.55 3.80 -32.04
CA GLU A 150 -21.85 5.05 -32.74
C GLU A 150 -21.58 4.95 -34.24
N ARG A 151 -22.28 5.76 -35.03
CA ARG A 151 -22.11 5.81 -36.49
C ARG A 151 -20.80 6.46 -36.92
N SER A 152 -20.24 7.37 -36.10
CA SER A 152 -19.01 8.10 -36.41
C SER A 152 -17.81 7.56 -35.65
N GLN A 153 -16.68 7.49 -36.34
CA GLN A 153 -15.40 7.07 -35.77
C GLN A 153 -14.97 7.97 -34.60
N HIS A 154 -15.20 9.28 -34.70
CA HIS A 154 -14.81 10.23 -33.65
C HIS A 154 -15.60 10.00 -32.35
N ALA A 155 -16.91 9.75 -32.45
CA ALA A 155 -17.74 9.41 -31.29
C ALA A 155 -17.30 8.08 -30.66
N ASN A 156 -17.05 7.05 -31.47
CA ASN A 156 -16.51 5.77 -30.99
C ASN A 156 -15.14 5.92 -30.34
N LYS A 157 -14.26 6.79 -30.85
CA LYS A 157 -12.95 7.08 -30.25
C LYS A 157 -13.08 7.70 -28.86
N LYS A 158 -13.97 8.69 -28.69
CA LYS A 158 -14.24 9.34 -27.39
C LYS A 158 -14.78 8.32 -26.37
N LEU A 159 -15.74 7.50 -26.79
CA LEU A 159 -16.33 6.46 -25.93
C LEU A 159 -15.30 5.37 -25.59
N ALA A 160 -14.46 4.95 -26.54
CA ALA A 160 -13.39 3.99 -26.30
C ALA A 160 -12.36 4.51 -25.27
N LYS A 161 -11.98 5.79 -25.35
CA LYS A 161 -11.09 6.42 -24.34
C LYS A 161 -11.73 6.37 -22.95
N ALA A 162 -13.00 6.76 -22.82
CA ALA A 162 -13.72 6.76 -21.54
C ALA A 162 -13.83 5.36 -20.92
N LEU A 163 -14.23 4.36 -21.71
CA LEU A 163 -14.33 2.97 -21.24
C LEU A 163 -12.97 2.36 -20.91
N LEU A 164 -11.92 2.70 -21.67
CA LEU A 164 -10.57 2.24 -21.37
C LEU A 164 -10.08 2.77 -20.02
N PHE A 165 -10.28 4.06 -19.73
CA PHE A 165 -9.96 4.62 -18.41
C PHE A 165 -10.77 3.99 -17.28
N GLN A 166 -12.07 3.78 -17.46
CA GLN A 166 -12.89 3.11 -16.46
C GLN A 166 -12.35 1.72 -16.12
N LYS A 167 -11.88 0.98 -17.14
CA LYS A 167 -11.31 -0.37 -16.99
C LYS A 167 -9.95 -0.33 -16.29
N LEU A 168 -9.10 0.65 -16.61
CA LEU A 168 -7.82 0.88 -15.92
C LEU A 168 -8.03 1.22 -14.45
N GLU A 169 -8.99 2.10 -14.13
CA GLU A 169 -9.31 2.48 -12.75
C GLU A 169 -9.85 1.28 -11.96
N MET A 170 -10.72 0.47 -12.55
CA MET A 170 -11.21 -0.76 -11.91
C MET A 170 -10.06 -1.76 -11.63
N GLN A 171 -9.12 -1.91 -12.57
CA GLN A 171 -7.93 -2.73 -12.36
C GLN A 171 -7.08 -2.19 -11.20
N LYS A 172 -6.83 -0.88 -11.17
CA LYS A 172 -6.09 -0.22 -10.08
C LYS A 172 -6.75 -0.47 -8.73
N GLN A 173 -8.06 -0.29 -8.62
CA GLN A 173 -8.82 -0.58 -7.40
C GLN A 173 -8.71 -2.04 -6.98
N SER A 174 -8.82 -2.98 -7.93
CA SER A 174 -8.65 -4.40 -7.62
C SER A 174 -7.25 -4.72 -7.09
N GLN A 175 -6.20 -4.13 -7.67
CA GLN A 175 -4.82 -4.29 -7.21
C GLN A 175 -4.61 -3.73 -5.81
N MET A 176 -5.12 -2.53 -5.53
CA MET A 176 -5.09 -1.94 -4.19
C MET A 176 -5.80 -2.84 -3.17
N SER A 177 -6.97 -3.38 -3.51
CA SER A 177 -7.70 -4.30 -2.63
C SER A 177 -6.94 -5.61 -2.36
N LEU A 178 -6.18 -6.11 -3.35
CA LEU A 178 -5.37 -7.30 -3.20
C LEU A 178 -4.18 -7.01 -2.26
N GLN A 179 -3.51 -5.87 -2.44
CA GLN A 179 -2.43 -5.43 -1.57
C GLN A 179 -2.92 -5.27 -0.13
N GLU A 180 -4.10 -4.67 0.08
CA GLU A 180 -4.75 -4.58 1.38
C GLU A 180 -5.00 -5.94 2.02
N LYS A 181 -5.48 -6.92 1.24
CA LYS A 181 -5.68 -8.30 1.74
C LYS A 181 -4.35 -8.93 2.16
N VAL A 182 -3.30 -8.79 1.37
CA VAL A 182 -1.96 -9.29 1.71
C VAL A 182 -1.45 -8.65 3.00
N ARG A 183 -1.56 -7.31 3.12
CA ARG A 183 -1.21 -6.56 4.34
C ARG A 183 -1.96 -7.06 5.57
N ARG A 184 -3.25 -7.33 5.41
CA ARG A 184 -4.09 -7.88 6.49
C ARG A 184 -3.69 -9.30 6.85
N GLN A 185 -3.38 -10.16 5.89
CA GLN A 185 -2.93 -11.52 6.17
C GLN A 185 -1.61 -11.52 6.95
N GLN A 186 -0.64 -10.72 6.53
CA GLN A 186 0.66 -10.59 7.19
C GLN A 186 0.56 -10.03 8.62
N HIS A 187 -0.47 -9.25 8.94
CA HIS A 187 -0.75 -8.85 10.31
C HIS A 187 -0.94 -10.08 11.24
N TRP A 188 -1.55 -11.16 10.75
CA TRP A 188 -1.81 -12.37 11.53
C TRP A 188 -0.61 -13.29 11.65
N GLU A 189 0.25 -13.36 10.63
CA GLU A 189 1.39 -14.28 10.51
C GLU A 189 2.68 -13.72 11.17
N LEU A 190 2.57 -13.16 12.37
CA LEU A 190 3.71 -12.53 13.05
C LEU A 190 4.69 -13.57 13.64
N GLU A 191 5.90 -13.63 13.08
CA GLU A 191 7.01 -14.40 13.65
C GLU A 191 7.50 -13.81 14.98
N ARG A 192 7.61 -14.66 16.00
CA ARG A 192 8.08 -14.28 17.35
C ARG A 192 9.45 -14.91 17.61
N GLY A 193 10.49 -14.11 17.58
CA GLY A 193 11.87 -14.57 17.79
C GLY A 193 12.85 -13.70 16.98
N ASN A 194 14.15 -13.90 17.21
CA ASN A 194 15.25 -13.27 16.45
C ASN A 194 15.03 -11.78 16.11
N PRO A 195 14.81 -10.92 17.12
CA PRO A 195 14.43 -9.54 16.86
C PRO A 195 15.56 -8.77 16.16
N VAL A 196 15.23 -8.08 15.06
CA VAL A 196 16.16 -7.19 14.34
C VAL A 196 16.52 -5.95 15.15
N ARG A 197 15.60 -5.52 16.03
CA ARG A 197 15.80 -4.41 16.97
C ARG A 197 15.23 -4.77 18.33
N THR A 198 15.98 -4.43 19.37
CA THR A 198 15.55 -4.58 20.76
C THR A 198 15.48 -3.23 21.44
N PHE A 199 14.39 -2.96 22.13
CA PHE A 199 14.15 -1.75 22.91
C PHE A 199 13.99 -2.11 24.39
N LYS A 200 14.47 -1.26 25.30
CA LYS A 200 14.37 -1.49 26.75
C LYS A 200 13.73 -0.33 27.50
N GLY A 201 13.01 -0.68 28.56
CA GLY A 201 12.43 0.23 29.53
C GLY A 201 11.25 1.04 29.02
N GLU A 202 10.66 1.84 29.90
CA GLU A 202 9.47 2.65 29.59
C GLU A 202 9.74 3.74 28.55
N LYS A 203 10.97 4.22 28.47
CA LYS A 203 11.39 5.24 27.50
C LYS A 203 11.60 4.70 26.08
N PHE A 204 11.43 3.39 25.87
CA PHE A 204 11.61 2.74 24.56
C PHE A 204 12.99 3.03 23.96
N ALA A 205 14.04 2.89 24.77
CA ALA A 205 15.41 3.16 24.32
C ALA A 205 15.92 1.99 23.48
N LEU A 206 16.47 2.28 22.30
CA LEU A 206 17.11 1.28 21.44
C LEU A 206 18.33 0.70 22.17
N VAL A 207 18.42 -0.62 22.19
CA VAL A 207 19.59 -1.34 22.67
C VAL A 207 20.50 -1.56 21.48
N THR A 208 21.57 -0.80 21.41
CA THR A 208 22.68 -1.09 20.49
C THR A 208 23.43 -2.30 21.04
N ALA A 209 23.68 -3.29 20.19
CA ALA A 209 24.54 -4.43 20.54
C ALA A 209 26.00 -3.98 20.71
#